data_AF-A0A6S7HM16-F1
#
_entry.id   AF-A0A6S7HM16-F1
#
_cell.length_a   1.000
_cell.length_b   1.000
_cell.length_c   1.000
_cell.angle_alpha   90.00
_cell.angle_beta   90.00
_cell.angle_gamma   90.00
#
_symmetry.space_group_name_H-M   'P 1'
#
loop_
_entity.id
_entity.type
_entity.pdbx_description
1 polymer ?
#
loop_
_entity_poly.entity_id
_entity_poly.type
_entity_poly.pdbx_seq_one_letter_code
_entity_poly.pdbx_strand_id
1 'polypeptide(L)'
;METAGALTIFERSCATKGLKYKDMLGDGDSSTYSAILESKPYGEDCIPSKLECIGHVQKRVGSRLRRLKSSNKGRKLSDGKGISGKGRLTTGKMDVLQNYYGLAIRENLDNVEEMAKAVKASLFHVASTEENPQHHLCPKGEDSWCGYQRDSKTYKHKNGIPKPIVELVEPIFDDLADPALLKKCTHGLTQNPNECLNGIIWDRCPKTTYVEQETVALATYLAVLKFNDGDISYLKILEDLDITPGFFTCKGAKDCDRARIKLH
;
A
#
# COMPACT_ATOMS: atom_id res chain seq x y z
N MET A 1 -18.74 -10.15 -6.63
CA MET A 1 -18.30 -11.33 -5.83
C MET A 1 -17.70 -10.88 -4.50
N GLU A 2 -16.73 -9.96 -4.52
CA GLU A 2 -16.03 -9.51 -3.29
C GLU A 2 -16.97 -8.85 -2.26
N THR A 3 -17.85 -7.94 -2.69
CA THR A 3 -18.85 -7.31 -1.80
C THR A 3 -19.75 -8.33 -1.11
N ALA A 4 -20.33 -9.27 -1.87
CA ALA A 4 -21.21 -10.30 -1.34
C ALA A 4 -20.46 -11.24 -0.36
N GLY A 5 -19.22 -11.59 -0.66
CA GLY A 5 -18.36 -12.35 0.24
C GLY A 5 -18.07 -11.61 1.55
N ALA A 6 -17.72 -10.32 1.47
CA ALA A 6 -17.47 -9.50 2.65
C ALA A 6 -18.73 -9.36 3.51
N LEU A 7 -19.90 -9.08 2.92
CA LEU A 7 -21.17 -9.04 3.65
C LEU A 7 -21.43 -10.36 4.38
N THR A 8 -21.29 -11.48 3.68
CA THR A 8 -21.47 -12.82 4.26
C THR A 8 -20.54 -13.05 5.46
N ILE A 9 -19.28 -12.60 5.39
CA ILE A 9 -18.31 -12.70 6.48
C ILE A 9 -18.76 -11.89 7.70
N PHE A 10 -19.17 -10.63 7.49
CA PHE A 10 -19.60 -9.74 8.57
C PHE A 10 -20.90 -10.24 9.23
N GLU A 11 -21.90 -10.63 8.44
CA GLU A 11 -23.19 -11.11 8.94
C GLU A 11 -23.05 -12.39 9.77
N ARG A 12 -22.23 -13.35 9.30
CA ARG A 12 -22.08 -14.65 9.99
C ARG A 12 -21.17 -14.60 11.21
N SER A 13 -20.33 -13.57 11.36
CA SER A 13 -19.29 -13.55 12.39
C SER A 13 -19.85 -13.64 13.82
N CYS A 14 -20.97 -12.96 14.08
CA CYS A 14 -21.62 -12.99 15.40
C CYS A 14 -22.19 -14.38 15.69
N ALA A 15 -22.99 -14.92 14.78
CA ALA A 15 -23.68 -16.19 14.98
C ALA A 15 -22.71 -17.39 15.04
N THR A 16 -21.66 -17.38 14.22
CA THR A 16 -20.79 -18.55 14.05
C THR A 16 -19.52 -18.50 14.89
N LYS A 17 -19.08 -17.30 15.30
CA LYS A 17 -17.80 -17.09 16.02
C LYS A 17 -17.91 -16.21 17.25
N GLY A 18 -19.08 -15.62 17.54
CA GLY A 18 -19.26 -14.74 18.69
C GLY A 18 -18.45 -13.44 18.64
N LEU A 19 -18.07 -12.97 17.44
CA LEU A 19 -17.21 -11.80 17.26
C LEU A 19 -17.80 -10.74 16.34
N LYS A 20 -17.42 -9.48 16.59
CA LYS A 20 -17.75 -8.30 15.77
C LYS A 20 -16.47 -7.69 15.21
N TYR A 21 -16.43 -7.43 13.90
CA TYR A 21 -15.32 -6.72 13.29
C TYR A 21 -15.47 -5.21 13.50
N LYS A 22 -14.48 -4.58 14.14
CA LYS A 22 -14.46 -3.15 14.37
C LYS A 22 -13.87 -2.36 13.20
N ASP A 23 -12.91 -2.95 12.51
CA ASP A 23 -12.12 -2.26 11.49
C ASP A 23 -12.05 -3.10 10.22
N MET A 24 -12.10 -2.45 9.06
CA MET A 24 -11.93 -3.05 7.74
C MET A 24 -10.77 -2.38 7.03
N LEU A 25 -9.68 -3.14 6.79
CA LEU A 25 -8.56 -2.69 5.99
C LEU A 25 -8.86 -2.89 4.49
N GLY A 26 -9.03 -1.79 3.77
CA GLY A 26 -9.33 -1.78 2.35
C GLY A 26 -8.26 -1.07 1.51
N ASP A 27 -8.29 -1.34 0.21
CA ASP A 27 -7.75 -0.43 -0.78
C ASP A 27 -8.77 0.69 -1.05
N GLY A 28 -8.47 1.58 -1.99
CA GLY A 28 -9.28 2.77 -2.24
C GLY A 28 -10.72 2.48 -2.68
N ASP A 29 -11.10 1.23 -2.97
CA ASP A 29 -12.43 0.86 -3.43
C ASP A 29 -13.46 0.94 -2.29
N SER A 30 -14.51 1.72 -2.53
CA SER A 30 -15.48 2.14 -1.52
C SER A 30 -16.78 1.35 -1.57
N SER A 31 -17.05 0.57 -2.62
CA SER A 31 -18.33 -0.13 -2.81
C SER A 31 -18.56 -1.20 -1.75
N THR A 32 -17.55 -2.01 -1.44
CA THR A 32 -17.66 -3.07 -0.41
C THR A 32 -17.89 -2.50 0.98
N TYR A 33 -17.16 -1.45 1.35
CA TYR A 33 -17.36 -0.79 2.64
C TYR A 33 -18.74 -0.13 2.73
N SER A 34 -19.21 0.51 1.65
CA SER A 34 -20.54 1.13 1.61
C SER A 34 -21.64 0.09 1.81
N ALA A 35 -21.54 -1.06 1.15
CA ALA A 35 -22.48 -2.16 1.34
C ALA A 35 -22.48 -2.69 2.80
N ILE A 36 -21.30 -2.81 3.43
CA ILE A 36 -21.20 -3.22 4.84
C ILE A 36 -21.91 -2.21 5.75
N LEU A 37 -21.70 -0.91 5.53
CA LEU A 37 -22.38 0.13 6.29
C LEU A 37 -23.90 0.08 6.13
N GLU A 38 -24.40 -0.14 4.91
CA GLU A 38 -25.83 -0.27 4.62
C GLU A 38 -26.45 -1.50 5.29
N SER A 39 -25.72 -2.63 5.29
CA SER A 39 -26.19 -3.89 5.90
C SER A 39 -26.28 -3.85 7.43
N LYS A 40 -25.56 -2.91 8.08
CA LYS A 40 -25.50 -2.77 9.55
C LYS A 40 -25.37 -4.12 10.28
N PRO A 41 -24.33 -4.91 9.99
CA PRO A 41 -24.26 -6.32 10.37
C PRO A 41 -24.28 -6.54 11.89
N TYR A 42 -23.98 -5.49 12.67
CA TYR A 42 -23.93 -5.53 14.13
C TYR A 42 -24.86 -4.52 14.82
N GLY A 43 -25.80 -3.93 14.07
CA GLY A 43 -26.67 -2.85 14.54
C GLY A 43 -25.96 -1.49 14.67
N GLU A 44 -26.66 -0.51 15.23
CA GLU A 44 -26.15 0.86 15.42
C GLU A 44 -25.02 0.93 16.47
N ASP A 45 -24.96 -0.05 17.38
CA ASP A 45 -23.99 -0.07 18.48
C ASP A 45 -22.57 -0.39 18.01
N CYS A 46 -22.40 -0.92 16.79
CA CYS A 46 -21.09 -1.31 16.27
C CYS A 46 -21.04 -1.12 14.75
N ILE A 47 -20.59 0.08 14.35
CA ILE A 47 -20.36 0.43 12.95
C ILE A 47 -18.86 0.23 12.64
N PRO A 48 -18.50 -0.68 11.72
CA PRO A 48 -17.10 -0.90 11.37
C PRO A 48 -16.45 0.35 10.75
N SER A 49 -15.23 0.70 11.17
CA SER A 49 -14.44 1.77 10.56
C SER A 49 -13.65 1.29 9.34
N LYS A 50 -13.53 2.15 8.33
CA LYS A 50 -12.60 1.93 7.20
C LYS A 50 -11.18 2.36 7.56
N LEU A 51 -10.25 1.43 7.43
CA LEU A 51 -8.81 1.67 7.40
C LEU A 51 -8.31 1.64 5.94
N GLU A 52 -7.26 2.40 5.65
CA GLU A 52 -6.65 2.45 4.32
C GLU A 52 -5.30 1.73 4.31
N CYS A 53 -5.08 0.88 3.31
CA CYS A 53 -3.77 0.27 3.07
C CYS A 53 -2.73 1.36 2.75
N ILE A 54 -1.70 1.49 3.58
CA ILE A 54 -0.68 2.54 3.40
C ILE A 54 0.09 2.38 2.08
N GLY A 55 0.25 1.15 1.60
CA GLY A 55 0.87 0.85 0.31
C GLY A 55 0.02 1.34 -0.87
N HIS A 56 -1.31 1.20 -0.78
CA HIS A 56 -2.24 1.72 -1.78
C HIS A 56 -2.30 3.24 -1.77
N VAL A 57 -2.37 3.84 -0.58
CA VAL A 57 -2.36 5.31 -0.42
C VAL A 57 -1.04 5.89 -0.95
N GLN A 58 0.10 5.22 -0.74
CA GLN A 58 1.37 5.58 -1.37
C GLN A 58 1.29 5.53 -2.90
N LYS A 59 0.84 4.41 -3.49
CA LYS A 59 0.69 4.26 -4.97
C LYS A 59 -0.28 5.28 -5.59
N ARG A 60 -1.21 5.84 -4.80
CA ARG A 60 -2.16 6.89 -5.21
C ARG A 60 -1.42 8.14 -5.70
N VAL A 61 -0.30 8.51 -5.06
CA VAL A 61 0.55 9.65 -5.46
C VAL A 61 1.00 9.49 -6.91
N GLY A 62 1.71 8.40 -7.21
CA GLY A 62 2.24 8.16 -8.56
C GLY A 62 1.14 8.11 -9.61
N SER A 63 -0.02 7.51 -9.29
CA SER A 63 -1.15 7.44 -10.20
C SER A 63 -1.77 8.81 -10.49
N ARG A 64 -1.97 9.66 -9.47
CA ARG A 64 -2.46 11.04 -9.65
C ARG A 64 -1.46 11.90 -10.44
N LEU A 65 -0.15 11.78 -10.16
CA LEU A 65 0.88 12.51 -10.89
C LEU A 65 1.00 12.07 -12.36
N ARG A 66 0.92 10.77 -12.64
CA ARG A 66 0.89 10.24 -14.01
C ARG A 66 -0.34 10.77 -14.77
N ARG A 67 -1.51 10.78 -14.13
CA ARG A 67 -2.73 11.35 -14.72
C ARG A 67 -2.62 12.86 -14.96
N LEU A 68 -2.05 13.62 -14.02
CA LEU A 68 -1.79 15.06 -14.16
C LEU A 68 -0.86 15.32 -15.36
N LYS A 69 0.23 14.56 -15.46
CA LYS A 69 1.18 14.62 -16.59
C LYS A 69 0.49 14.35 -17.92
N SER A 70 -0.32 13.29 -18.01
CA SER A 70 -1.05 12.95 -19.23
C SER A 70 -2.09 14.00 -19.61
N SER A 71 -2.84 14.52 -18.64
CA SER A 71 -3.89 15.52 -18.87
C SER A 71 -3.35 16.89 -19.30
N ASN A 72 -2.09 17.18 -18.99
CA ASN A 72 -1.40 18.41 -19.39
C ASN A 72 -0.39 18.19 -20.53
N LYS A 73 -0.49 17.08 -21.26
CA LYS A 73 0.39 16.82 -22.41
C LYS A 73 0.21 17.90 -23.48
N GLY A 74 1.31 18.47 -23.96
CA GLY A 74 1.30 19.53 -24.99
C GLY A 74 1.00 20.94 -24.46
N ARG A 75 0.38 21.08 -23.28
CA ARG A 75 0.16 22.38 -22.64
C ARG A 75 1.49 23.03 -22.23
N LYS A 76 1.64 24.31 -22.55
CA LYS A 76 2.73 25.15 -22.03
C LYS A 76 2.35 25.73 -20.68
N LEU A 77 3.26 25.68 -19.73
CA LEU A 77 3.14 26.29 -18.43
C LEU A 77 3.58 27.77 -18.50
N SER A 78 3.51 28.48 -17.37
CA SER A 78 3.86 29.90 -17.28
C SER A 78 5.31 30.22 -17.70
N ASP A 79 6.20 29.22 -17.72
CA ASP A 79 7.58 29.34 -18.20
C ASP A 79 7.78 28.95 -19.68
N GLY A 80 6.68 28.79 -20.44
CA GLY A 80 6.70 28.45 -21.86
C GLY A 80 7.12 27.00 -22.17
N LYS A 81 7.31 26.15 -21.15
CA LYS A 81 7.73 24.75 -21.29
C LYS A 81 6.58 23.80 -20.94
N GLY A 82 6.69 22.55 -21.37
CA GLY A 82 5.70 21.51 -21.02
C GLY A 82 5.91 20.94 -19.62
N ILE A 83 4.94 20.18 -19.10
CA ILE A 83 5.02 19.51 -17.79
C ILE A 83 6.10 18.41 -17.72
N SER A 84 6.42 17.78 -18.86
CA SER A 84 7.41 16.71 -18.97
C SER A 84 8.70 17.18 -19.65
N GLY A 85 9.78 16.41 -19.47
CA GLY A 85 11.08 16.67 -20.09
C GLY A 85 12.22 16.63 -19.07
N LYS A 86 13.44 16.87 -19.53
CA LYS A 86 14.63 16.96 -18.65
C LYS A 86 14.43 18.09 -17.62
N GLY A 87 14.69 17.79 -16.35
CA GLY A 87 14.53 18.74 -15.25
C GLY A 87 13.08 19.06 -14.86
N ARG A 88 12.11 18.20 -15.25
CA ARG A 88 10.67 18.44 -15.03
C ARG A 88 10.03 17.24 -14.32
N LEU A 89 8.71 17.06 -14.45
CA LEU A 89 7.99 15.93 -13.85
C LEU A 89 8.24 14.63 -14.66
N THR A 90 9.40 14.02 -14.42
CA THR A 90 9.80 12.71 -14.98
C THR A 90 9.20 11.56 -14.17
N THR A 91 9.23 10.34 -14.73
CA THR A 91 8.82 9.13 -14.00
C THR A 91 9.62 8.97 -12.71
N GLY A 92 10.96 9.10 -12.78
CA GLY A 92 11.79 9.04 -11.58
C GLY A 92 11.45 10.11 -10.53
N LYS A 93 11.07 11.33 -10.93
CA LYS A 93 10.60 12.35 -9.96
C LYS A 93 9.27 11.98 -9.32
N MET A 94 8.34 11.39 -10.08
CA MET A 94 7.07 10.87 -9.53
C MET A 94 7.31 9.72 -8.56
N ASP A 95 8.25 8.82 -8.86
CA ASP A 95 8.61 7.70 -7.98
C ASP A 95 9.26 8.19 -6.68
N VAL A 96 10.13 9.19 -6.76
CA VAL A 96 10.74 9.84 -5.57
C VAL A 96 9.66 10.50 -4.70
N LEU A 97 8.74 11.26 -5.29
CA LEU A 97 7.62 11.89 -4.56
C LEU A 97 6.73 10.82 -3.89
N GLN A 98 6.42 9.74 -4.62
CA GLN A 98 5.68 8.61 -4.09
C GLN A 98 6.40 7.95 -2.89
N ASN A 99 7.72 7.79 -2.96
CA ASN A 99 8.50 7.18 -1.87
C ASN A 99 8.55 8.08 -0.63
N TYR A 100 8.83 9.38 -0.79
CA TYR A 100 8.81 10.30 0.34
C TYR A 100 7.43 10.39 1.01
N TYR A 101 6.35 10.37 0.24
CA TYR A 101 5.01 10.31 0.79
C TYR A 101 4.79 9.04 1.63
N GLY A 102 5.27 7.89 1.14
CA GLY A 102 5.23 6.65 1.90
C GLY A 102 6.05 6.69 3.20
N LEU A 103 7.21 7.36 3.19
CA LEU A 103 8.02 7.58 4.39
C LEU A 103 7.31 8.50 5.38
N ALA A 104 6.74 9.61 4.90
CA ALA A 104 5.99 10.55 5.73
C ALA A 104 4.86 9.88 6.52
N ILE A 105 4.14 8.93 5.91
CA ILE A 105 3.13 8.13 6.62
C ILE A 105 3.76 7.21 7.67
N ARG A 106 4.77 6.41 7.29
CA ARG A 106 5.35 5.38 8.16
C ARG A 106 6.12 5.95 9.36
N GLU A 107 6.69 7.13 9.22
CA GLU A 107 7.49 7.79 10.28
C GLU A 107 6.62 8.59 11.26
N ASN A 108 5.33 8.79 11.00
CA ASN A 108 4.45 9.66 11.78
C ASN A 108 3.10 8.99 12.13
N LEU A 109 3.10 7.66 12.34
CA LEU A 109 1.87 6.87 12.55
C LEU A 109 1.06 7.33 13.77
N ASP A 110 1.71 7.91 14.77
CA ASP A 110 1.15 8.39 16.03
C ASP A 110 0.68 9.85 15.98
N ASN A 111 1.07 10.63 14.96
CA ASN A 111 0.77 12.04 14.86
C ASN A 111 0.31 12.45 13.45
N VAL A 112 -1.01 12.61 13.28
CA VAL A 112 -1.64 12.98 12.00
C VAL A 112 -1.22 14.38 11.53
N GLU A 113 -0.96 15.32 12.45
CA GLU A 113 -0.55 16.68 12.09
C GLU A 113 0.88 16.69 11.53
N GLU A 114 1.82 16.03 12.21
CA GLU A 114 3.18 15.88 11.70
C GLU A 114 3.22 15.01 10.44
N MET A 115 2.35 14.01 10.31
CA MET A 115 2.18 13.24 9.07
C MET A 115 1.76 14.15 7.90
N ALA A 116 0.77 15.02 8.09
CA ALA A 116 0.31 15.97 7.07
C ALA A 116 1.41 16.95 6.67
N LYS A 117 2.15 17.47 7.65
CA LYS A 117 3.29 18.37 7.44
C LYS A 117 4.43 17.67 6.71
N ALA A 118 4.77 16.43 7.06
CA ALA A 118 5.79 15.64 6.37
C ALA A 118 5.39 15.31 4.92
N VAL A 119 4.11 15.02 4.68
CA VAL A 119 3.54 14.87 3.33
C VAL A 119 3.80 16.14 2.51
N LYS A 120 3.46 17.33 3.03
CA LYS A 120 3.73 18.59 2.32
C LYS A 120 5.22 18.86 2.15
N ALA A 121 6.03 18.59 3.18
CA ALA A 121 7.48 18.74 3.15
C ALA A 121 8.11 17.96 1.99
N SER A 122 7.60 16.77 1.67
CA SER A 122 8.12 15.96 0.58
C SER A 122 8.09 16.65 -0.79
N LEU A 123 7.04 17.42 -1.09
CA LEU A 123 6.92 18.15 -2.34
C LEU A 123 7.96 19.27 -2.43
N PHE A 124 8.03 20.11 -1.40
CA PHE A 124 8.97 21.23 -1.35
C PHE A 124 10.43 20.77 -1.29
N HIS A 125 10.71 19.68 -0.59
CA HIS A 125 12.02 19.05 -0.58
C HIS A 125 12.46 18.63 -1.99
N VAL A 126 11.58 17.98 -2.76
CA VAL A 126 11.88 17.56 -4.14
C VAL A 126 11.95 18.74 -5.12
N ALA A 127 11.26 19.85 -4.81
CA ALA A 127 11.28 21.10 -5.57
C ALA A 127 12.49 22.00 -5.30
N SER A 128 13.19 21.78 -4.18
CA SER A 128 14.30 22.63 -3.74
C SER A 128 15.46 22.66 -4.74
N THR A 129 16.06 23.83 -4.92
CA THR A 129 17.29 24.05 -5.70
C THR A 129 18.30 24.87 -4.89
N GLU A 130 19.51 25.08 -5.42
CA GLU A 130 20.50 25.94 -4.76
C GLU A 130 20.03 27.39 -4.65
N GLU A 131 19.37 27.91 -5.69
CA GLU A 131 18.88 29.29 -5.75
C GLU A 131 17.59 29.49 -4.94
N ASN A 132 16.84 28.41 -4.70
CA ASN A 132 15.58 28.43 -3.96
C ASN A 132 15.45 27.18 -3.08
N PRO A 133 16.15 27.14 -1.94
CA PRO A 133 16.06 26.04 -0.98
C PRO A 133 14.71 26.08 -0.25
N GLN A 134 13.94 25.00 -0.30
CA GLN A 134 12.57 24.92 0.23
C GLN A 134 12.43 23.80 1.28
N HIS A 135 13.35 23.77 2.25
CA HIS A 135 13.35 22.74 3.31
C HIS A 135 12.63 23.16 4.60
N HIS A 136 11.87 24.26 4.57
CA HIS A 136 11.26 24.88 5.75
C HIS A 136 10.28 23.98 6.53
N LEU A 137 9.66 23.00 5.86
CA LEU A 137 8.79 21.99 6.49
C LEU A 137 9.51 20.68 6.85
N CYS A 138 10.75 20.51 6.41
CA CYS A 138 11.52 19.31 6.73
C CYS A 138 11.91 19.29 8.23
N PRO A 139 11.98 18.11 8.86
CA PRO A 139 12.44 18.01 10.24
C PRO A 139 13.88 18.52 10.38
N LYS A 140 14.21 19.09 11.54
CA LYS A 140 15.55 19.61 11.86
C LYS A 140 16.32 18.60 12.70
N GLY A 141 17.64 18.76 12.75
CA GLY A 141 18.53 17.95 13.60
C GLY A 141 19.22 16.83 12.84
N GLU A 142 20.14 16.15 13.52
CA GLU A 142 21.03 15.13 12.94
C GLU A 142 20.27 13.89 12.43
N ASP A 143 19.14 13.56 13.06
CA ASP A 143 18.28 12.44 12.68
C ASP A 143 17.31 12.77 11.53
N SER A 144 17.38 13.99 10.98
CA SER A 144 16.51 14.38 9.87
C SER A 144 16.78 13.55 8.62
N TRP A 145 15.71 13.03 8.00
CA TRP A 145 15.79 12.44 6.67
C TRP A 145 16.20 13.48 5.60
N CYS A 146 16.05 14.77 5.90
CA CYS A 146 16.44 15.87 5.02
C CYS A 146 17.93 16.20 5.20
N GLY A 147 18.75 15.80 4.23
CA GLY A 147 20.20 16.08 4.27
C GLY A 147 20.54 17.58 4.40
N TYR A 148 19.72 18.48 3.86
CA TYR A 148 19.93 19.93 4.02
C TYR A 148 19.72 20.40 5.47
N GLN A 149 18.74 19.83 6.17
CA GLN A 149 18.47 20.18 7.57
C GLN A 149 19.49 19.56 8.54
N ARG A 150 20.19 18.50 8.12
CA ARG A 150 21.32 17.93 8.86
C ARG A 150 22.57 18.80 8.74
N ASP A 151 22.92 19.18 7.52
CA ASP A 151 24.05 20.08 7.27
C ASP A 151 23.82 20.92 6.02
N SER A 152 23.34 22.15 6.22
CA SER A 152 23.07 23.08 5.13
C SER A 152 24.33 23.61 4.45
N LYS A 153 25.52 23.49 5.07
CA LYS A 153 26.77 24.05 4.54
C LYS A 153 27.39 23.17 3.46
N THR A 154 27.29 21.85 3.61
CA THR A 154 27.90 20.90 2.65
C THR A 154 26.88 20.25 1.71
N TYR A 155 25.58 20.40 2.00
CA TYR A 155 24.53 19.83 1.17
C TYR A 155 24.51 20.42 -0.24
N LYS A 156 24.38 19.53 -1.23
CA LYS A 156 24.20 19.91 -2.63
C LYS A 156 22.83 19.47 -3.12
N HIS A 157 22.06 20.42 -3.63
CA HIS A 157 20.75 20.18 -4.19
C HIS A 157 20.84 19.38 -5.48
N LYS A 158 19.89 18.46 -5.64
CA LYS A 158 19.61 17.84 -6.93
C LYS A 158 18.76 18.80 -7.77
N ASN A 159 18.65 18.53 -9.06
CA ASN A 159 17.75 19.29 -9.94
C ASN A 159 16.31 19.21 -9.42
N GLY A 160 15.81 20.32 -8.86
CA GLY A 160 14.44 20.45 -8.36
C GLY A 160 13.39 20.47 -9.47
N ILE A 161 12.14 20.20 -9.11
CA ILE A 161 11.01 20.48 -10.03
C ILE A 161 10.72 22.00 -10.04
N PRO A 162 10.56 22.66 -11.19
CA PRO A 162 10.41 24.12 -11.20
C PRO A 162 9.02 24.58 -10.73
N LYS A 163 8.94 25.83 -10.26
CA LYS A 163 7.73 26.44 -9.67
C LYS A 163 6.41 26.17 -10.45
N PRO A 164 6.33 26.33 -11.79
CA PRO A 164 5.08 26.07 -12.51
C PRO A 164 4.58 24.62 -12.43
N ILE A 165 5.47 23.67 -12.15
CA ILE A 165 5.09 22.26 -11.91
C ILE A 165 4.65 22.06 -10.46
N VAL A 166 5.33 22.72 -9.51
CA VAL A 166 4.94 22.68 -8.09
C VAL A 166 3.50 23.17 -7.93
N GLU A 167 3.17 24.33 -8.53
CA GLU A 167 1.81 24.90 -8.51
C GLU A 167 0.73 23.95 -9.05
N LEU A 168 1.07 23.07 -10.01
CA LEU A 168 0.14 22.06 -10.52
C LEU A 168 0.05 20.79 -9.66
N VAL A 169 1.12 20.48 -8.93
CA VAL A 169 1.24 19.26 -8.12
C VAL A 169 0.75 19.49 -6.69
N GLU A 170 0.91 20.70 -6.16
CA GLU A 170 0.57 21.08 -4.78
C GLU A 170 -0.86 20.75 -4.39
N PRO A 171 -1.91 21.01 -5.22
CA PRO A 171 -3.27 20.60 -4.88
C PRO A 171 -3.43 19.08 -4.67
N ILE A 172 -2.64 18.26 -5.37
CA ILE A 172 -2.65 16.80 -5.15
C ILE A 172 -2.08 16.46 -3.78
N PHE A 173 -1.03 17.17 -3.35
CA PHE A 173 -0.42 16.96 -2.03
C PHE A 173 -1.29 17.52 -0.91
N ASP A 174 -2.00 18.62 -1.12
CA ASP A 174 -2.98 19.14 -0.16
C ASP A 174 -4.11 18.14 0.08
N ASP A 175 -4.70 17.62 -0.99
CA ASP A 175 -5.73 16.56 -0.89
C ASP A 175 -5.21 15.31 -0.18
N LEU A 176 -3.95 14.93 -0.43
CA LEU A 176 -3.35 13.74 0.17
C LEU A 176 -2.84 14.00 1.60
N ALA A 177 -2.75 15.25 2.02
CA ALA A 177 -2.46 15.66 3.39
C ALA A 177 -3.73 15.83 4.25
N ASP A 178 -4.92 15.53 3.70
CA ASP A 178 -6.19 15.59 4.42
C ASP A 178 -6.14 14.73 5.70
N PRO A 179 -6.32 15.33 6.89
CA PRO A 179 -6.35 14.59 8.15
C PRO A 179 -7.36 13.43 8.19
N ALA A 180 -8.50 13.54 7.48
CA ALA A 180 -9.50 12.48 7.42
C ALA A 180 -8.99 11.24 6.65
N LEU A 181 -8.16 11.43 5.63
CA LEU A 181 -7.46 10.35 4.95
C LEU A 181 -6.34 9.80 5.83
N LEU A 182 -5.49 10.67 6.37
CA LEU A 182 -4.30 10.27 7.12
C LEU A 182 -4.63 9.54 8.43
N LYS A 183 -5.73 9.90 9.09
CA LYS A 183 -6.24 9.16 10.27
C LYS A 183 -6.54 7.68 9.97
N LYS A 184 -6.87 7.34 8.72
CA LYS A 184 -7.10 5.95 8.29
C LYS A 184 -5.81 5.19 7.99
N CYS A 185 -4.65 5.85 8.08
CA CYS A 185 -3.33 5.28 7.81
C CYS A 185 -2.48 5.08 9.08
N THR A 186 -2.93 5.56 10.25
CA THR A 186 -2.17 5.52 11.52
C THR A 186 -1.86 4.11 12.02
N HIS A 187 -2.58 3.10 11.53
CA HIS A 187 -2.33 1.69 11.83
C HIS A 187 -1.08 1.13 11.13
N GLY A 188 -0.61 1.74 10.04
CA GLY A 188 0.61 1.32 9.33
C GLY A 188 0.54 -0.01 8.56
N LEU A 189 -0.62 -0.66 8.50
CA LEU A 189 -0.81 -1.95 7.86
C LEU A 189 -0.96 -1.86 6.33
N THR A 190 -0.69 -3.00 5.68
CA THR A 190 -0.86 -3.19 4.24
C THR A 190 -1.73 -4.41 3.97
N GLN A 191 -2.31 -4.50 2.78
CA GLN A 191 -3.06 -5.68 2.34
C GLN A 191 -2.16 -6.74 1.67
N ASN A 192 -0.86 -6.49 1.56
CA ASN A 192 0.09 -7.42 0.94
C ASN A 192 -0.02 -8.86 1.46
N PRO A 193 -0.21 -9.14 2.77
CA PRO A 193 -0.41 -10.51 3.25
C PRO A 193 -1.65 -11.18 2.66
N ASN A 194 -2.77 -10.46 2.61
CA ASN A 194 -4.04 -10.96 2.07
C ASN A 194 -3.94 -11.17 0.55
N GLU A 195 -3.33 -10.23 -0.17
CA GLU A 195 -3.08 -10.33 -1.61
C GLU A 195 -2.17 -11.52 -1.94
N CYS A 196 -1.12 -11.73 -1.12
CA CYS A 196 -0.20 -12.85 -1.27
C CYS A 196 -0.91 -14.19 -1.04
N LEU A 197 -1.67 -14.34 0.05
CA LEU A 197 -2.45 -15.55 0.33
C LEU A 197 -3.45 -15.84 -0.80
N ASN A 198 -4.20 -14.82 -1.23
CA ASN A 198 -5.12 -14.94 -2.36
C ASN A 198 -4.39 -15.41 -3.62
N GLY A 199 -3.20 -14.87 -3.91
CA GLY A 199 -2.36 -15.35 -5.01
C GLY A 199 -2.06 -16.85 -4.92
N ILE A 200 -1.69 -17.36 -3.75
CA ILE A 200 -1.39 -18.78 -3.51
C ILE A 200 -2.64 -19.67 -3.71
N ILE A 201 -3.83 -19.20 -3.30
CA ILE A 201 -5.10 -19.89 -3.51
C ILE A 201 -5.39 -20.01 -5.01
N TRP A 202 -5.33 -18.89 -5.73
CA TRP A 202 -5.71 -18.85 -7.14
C TRP A 202 -4.66 -19.44 -8.08
N ASP A 203 -3.40 -19.55 -7.65
CA ASP A 203 -2.35 -20.34 -8.32
C ASP A 203 -2.68 -21.85 -8.30
N ARG A 204 -3.26 -22.34 -7.20
CA ARG A 204 -3.72 -23.75 -7.07
C ARG A 204 -5.03 -24.02 -7.77
N CYS A 205 -5.95 -23.06 -7.69
CA CYS A 205 -7.30 -23.19 -8.19
C CYS A 205 -7.66 -21.99 -9.06
N PRO A 206 -7.23 -21.95 -10.33
CA PRO A 206 -7.43 -20.78 -11.19
C PRO A 206 -8.89 -20.35 -11.31
N LYS A 207 -9.14 -19.04 -11.19
CA LYS A 207 -10.50 -18.45 -11.32
C LYS A 207 -11.14 -18.66 -12.71
N THR A 208 -10.34 -19.07 -13.70
CA THR A 208 -10.79 -19.32 -15.08
C THR A 208 -11.44 -20.68 -15.27
N THR A 209 -11.37 -21.56 -14.27
CA THR A 209 -11.90 -22.92 -14.35
C THR A 209 -13.05 -23.06 -13.36
N TYR A 210 -14.18 -23.58 -13.83
CA TYR A 210 -15.27 -23.95 -12.94
C TYR A 210 -14.88 -25.23 -12.20
N VAL A 211 -14.90 -25.18 -10.87
CA VAL A 211 -14.62 -26.32 -10.00
C VAL A 211 -15.65 -26.39 -8.89
N GLU A 212 -15.75 -27.55 -8.25
CA GLU A 212 -16.65 -27.76 -7.12
C GLU A 212 -16.16 -27.00 -5.88
N GLN A 213 -17.10 -26.71 -4.97
CA GLN A 213 -16.81 -26.00 -3.72
C GLN A 213 -15.74 -26.71 -2.87
N GLU A 214 -15.76 -28.05 -2.85
CA GLU A 214 -14.79 -28.86 -2.10
C GLU A 214 -13.37 -28.70 -2.65
N THR A 215 -13.21 -28.56 -3.97
CA THR A 215 -11.91 -28.29 -4.61
C THR A 215 -11.37 -26.92 -4.19
N VAL A 216 -12.21 -25.89 -4.18
CA VAL A 216 -11.81 -24.55 -3.72
C VAL A 216 -11.44 -24.57 -2.24
N ALA A 217 -12.19 -25.32 -1.42
CA ALA A 217 -11.90 -25.47 0.01
C ALA A 217 -10.55 -26.15 0.23
N LEU A 218 -10.28 -27.26 -0.47
CA LEU A 218 -8.99 -27.96 -0.39
C LEU A 218 -7.83 -27.05 -0.83
N ALA A 219 -7.96 -26.36 -1.97
CA ALA A 219 -6.96 -25.41 -2.44
C ALA A 219 -6.69 -24.30 -1.42
N THR A 220 -7.74 -23.82 -0.75
CA THR A 220 -7.64 -22.82 0.32
C THR A 220 -6.88 -23.36 1.53
N TYR A 221 -7.20 -24.56 2.02
CA TYR A 221 -6.50 -25.17 3.14
C TYR A 221 -5.01 -25.39 2.83
N LEU A 222 -4.69 -25.92 1.65
CA LEU A 222 -3.31 -26.10 1.20
C LEU A 222 -2.57 -24.79 1.04
N ALA A 223 -3.23 -23.73 0.57
CA ALA A 223 -2.65 -22.40 0.46
C ALA A 223 -2.31 -21.80 1.83
N VAL A 224 -3.21 -21.92 2.81
CA VAL A 224 -2.98 -21.48 4.19
C VAL A 224 -1.79 -22.20 4.81
N LEU A 225 -1.69 -23.52 4.63
CA LEU A 225 -0.56 -24.32 5.11
C LEU A 225 0.77 -23.83 4.50
N LYS A 226 0.85 -23.66 3.18
CA LYS A 226 2.07 -23.13 2.54
C LYS A 226 2.38 -21.70 2.98
N PHE A 227 1.37 -20.85 3.11
CA PHE A 227 1.58 -19.44 3.47
C PHE A 227 2.20 -19.32 4.87
N ASN A 228 1.71 -20.11 5.83
CA ASN A 228 2.22 -20.08 7.20
C ASN A 228 3.51 -20.90 7.34
N ASP A 229 3.45 -22.19 7.02
CA ASP A 229 4.48 -23.17 7.39
C ASP A 229 5.44 -23.52 6.24
N GLY A 230 5.15 -23.07 5.02
CA GLY A 230 5.92 -23.42 3.82
C GLY A 230 5.53 -24.77 3.21
N ASP A 231 6.22 -25.16 2.15
CA ASP A 231 5.99 -26.41 1.41
C ASP A 231 6.33 -27.65 2.23
N ILE A 232 7.14 -27.54 3.28
CA ILE A 232 7.40 -28.64 4.21
C ILE A 232 6.11 -29.14 4.89
N SER A 233 5.09 -28.28 5.04
CA SER A 233 3.79 -28.67 5.60
C SER A 233 3.10 -29.76 4.79
N TYR A 234 3.32 -29.81 3.47
CA TYR A 234 2.74 -30.84 2.61
C TYR A 234 3.30 -32.23 2.87
N LEU A 235 4.52 -32.34 3.41
CA LEU A 235 5.10 -33.64 3.77
C LEU A 235 4.28 -34.30 4.88
N LYS A 236 3.81 -33.51 5.86
CA LYS A 236 2.94 -34.01 6.94
C LYS A 236 1.61 -34.50 6.41
N ILE A 237 1.02 -33.80 5.43
CA ILE A 237 -0.22 -34.24 4.78
C ILE A 237 -0.03 -35.58 4.09
N LEU A 238 1.10 -35.78 3.40
CA LEU A 238 1.40 -37.05 2.76
C LEU A 238 1.53 -38.17 3.81
N GLU A 239 2.23 -37.91 4.91
CA GLU A 239 2.36 -38.86 6.02
C GLU A 239 1.00 -39.21 6.64
N ASP A 240 0.12 -38.24 6.86
CA ASP A 240 -1.26 -38.43 7.36
C ASP A 240 -2.15 -39.23 6.39
N LEU A 241 -1.78 -39.27 5.11
CA LEU A 241 -2.43 -40.07 4.07
C LEU A 241 -1.74 -41.43 3.86
N ASP A 242 -0.85 -41.83 4.78
CA ASP A 242 -0.03 -43.05 4.69
C ASP A 242 0.90 -43.09 3.46
N ILE A 243 1.30 -41.92 2.95
CA ILE A 243 2.24 -41.77 1.83
C ILE A 243 3.59 -41.30 2.37
N THR A 244 4.56 -42.20 2.43
CA THR A 244 5.94 -41.86 2.82
C THR A 244 6.58 -40.92 1.78
N PRO A 245 6.95 -39.68 2.15
CA PRO A 245 7.56 -38.76 1.21
C PRO A 245 8.95 -39.22 0.77
N GLY A 246 9.17 -39.31 -0.55
CA GLY A 246 10.47 -39.67 -1.11
C GLY A 246 11.54 -38.59 -0.90
N PHE A 247 12.82 -38.98 -0.97
CA PHE A 247 13.96 -38.08 -0.77
C PHE A 247 13.87 -36.79 -1.61
N PHE A 248 13.50 -36.90 -2.89
CA PHE A 248 13.41 -35.74 -3.78
C PHE A 248 12.23 -34.81 -3.45
N THR A 249 11.11 -35.35 -2.97
CA THR A 249 9.98 -34.56 -2.47
C THR A 249 10.37 -33.76 -1.24
N CYS A 250 11.01 -34.41 -0.26
CA CYS A 250 11.54 -33.76 0.95
C CYS A 250 12.55 -32.67 0.62
N LYS A 251 13.46 -32.94 -0.33
CA LYS A 251 14.46 -31.98 -0.78
C LYS A 251 13.80 -30.78 -1.48
N GLY A 252 12.87 -31.03 -2.40
CA GLY A 252 12.14 -30.00 -3.13
C GLY A 252 11.38 -29.05 -2.22
N ALA A 253 10.63 -29.59 -1.26
CA ALA A 253 9.91 -28.78 -0.27
C ALA A 253 10.85 -27.84 0.52
N LYS A 254 12.00 -28.37 0.99
CA LYS A 254 13.02 -27.57 1.68
C LYS A 254 13.66 -26.50 0.78
N ASP A 255 13.88 -26.81 -0.50
CA ASP A 255 14.41 -25.86 -1.49
C ASP A 255 13.42 -24.70 -1.73
N CYS A 256 12.13 -25.01 -1.90
CA CYS A 256 11.07 -24.00 -2.03
C CYS A 256 10.99 -23.11 -0.80
N ASP A 257 11.06 -23.67 0.42
CA ASP A 257 11.03 -22.90 1.65
C ASP A 257 12.26 -22.01 1.84
N ARG A 258 13.44 -22.50 1.46
CA ARG A 258 14.66 -21.67 1.43
C ARG A 258 14.53 -20.52 0.46
N ALA A 259 13.92 -20.73 -0.71
CA ALA A 259 13.69 -19.66 -1.69
C ALA A 259 12.68 -18.62 -1.18
N ARG A 260 11.64 -19.06 -0.44
CA ARG A 260 10.64 -18.18 0.18
C ARG A 260 11.27 -17.17 1.14
N ILE A 261 12.22 -17.58 1.97
CA ILE A 261 12.84 -16.73 3.01
C ILE A 261 13.82 -15.71 2.42
N LYS A 262 14.44 -15.99 1.26
CA LYS A 262 15.46 -15.11 0.65
C LYS A 262 14.93 -13.81 0.04
N LEU A 263 13.63 -13.61 -0.02
CA LEU A 263 12.97 -12.45 -0.65
C LEU A 263 12.60 -11.32 0.34
N HIS A 264 13.04 -11.41 1.60
CA HIS A 264 12.90 -10.39 2.63
C HIS A 264 14.26 -9.78 2.98
#